data_AF-A0A919UIR9-F1
#
_entry.id   AF-A0A919UIR9-F1
#
_cell.length_a   1.000
_cell.length_b   1.000
_cell.length_c   1.000
_cell.angle_alpha   90.00
_cell.angle_beta   90.00
_cell.angle_gamma   90.00
#
_symmetry.space_group_name_H-M   'P 1'
#
loop_
_entity.id
_entity.type
_entity.pdbx_description
1 polymer ?
#
loop_
_entity_poly.entity_id
_entity_poly.type
_entity_poly.pdbx_seq_one_letter_code
_entity_poly.pdbx_strand_id
1 'polypeptide(L)'
;MIAADRAREVHAATRSHWGRGGYARLERPYGDGGLLVVEREPEFVYGRDGELVGVDAWVQLFGADGRERKIDPHRRIINPPTSVWQREGAIADPVEAFYRSVADCVERAPHPRGWTRRRDRGTVTAVLAGTGDGFLDSFNATYNTARSGSNLNADTSNFVMAVGQDVGFSVYQSYVGFDTSAIPDADTVSAAVLSLWLDNDESATDFTVEARQFNWSSGGLTTADWIAGASLSGNTLLASIATSGIGASGAYKNFTSEAALLTATGMKTGTVYMNLSSSRTRTGTAPSGGNPEYVLWAAADASSAEPTLTITHAGAALAPPMFTSRPPRVWKVY
;
A
#
# COMPACT_ATOMS: atom_id res chain seq x y z
N MET A 1 -13.21 10.16 7.34
CA MET A 1 -13.47 11.54 6.85
C MET A 1 -12.35 12.04 5.92
N ILE A 2 -11.08 11.71 6.20
CA ILE A 2 -9.91 12.24 5.46
C ILE A 2 -9.83 11.79 3.97
N ALA A 3 -10.11 10.52 3.64
CA ALA A 3 -9.89 10.00 2.28
C ALA A 3 -10.77 10.68 1.20
N ALA A 4 -12.04 10.95 1.50
CA ALA A 4 -12.96 11.59 0.56
C ALA A 4 -12.53 13.03 0.22
N ASP A 5 -12.05 13.78 1.22
CA ASP A 5 -11.58 15.16 1.01
C ASP A 5 -10.29 15.19 0.20
N ARG A 6 -9.35 14.29 0.52
CA ARG A 6 -8.12 14.10 -0.28
C ARG A 6 -8.42 13.75 -1.74
N ALA A 7 -9.36 12.83 -1.97
CA ALA A 7 -9.77 12.45 -3.33
C ALA A 7 -10.39 13.64 -4.10
N ARG A 8 -11.24 14.45 -3.45
CA ARG A 8 -11.80 15.67 -4.07
C ARG A 8 -10.72 16.68 -4.41
N GLU A 9 -9.77 16.90 -3.50
CA GLU A 9 -8.68 17.85 -3.69
C GLU A 9 -7.79 17.43 -4.88
N VAL A 10 -7.35 16.18 -4.91
CA VAL A 10 -6.55 15.62 -6.02
C VAL A 10 -7.29 15.68 -7.34
N HIS A 11 -8.56 15.26 -7.38
CA HIS A 11 -9.36 15.31 -8.60
C HIS A 11 -9.57 16.75 -9.09
N ALA A 12 -9.89 17.69 -8.20
CA ALA A 12 -10.06 19.10 -8.56
C ALA A 12 -8.76 19.70 -9.10
N ALA A 13 -7.62 19.39 -8.49
CA ALA A 13 -6.32 19.88 -8.90
C ALA A 13 -5.89 19.30 -10.26
N THR A 14 -6.05 17.99 -10.47
CA THR A 14 -5.71 17.32 -11.74
C THR A 14 -6.63 17.78 -12.88
N ARG A 15 -7.94 17.94 -12.62
CA ARG A 15 -8.90 18.50 -13.59
C ARG A 15 -8.59 19.94 -13.99
N SER A 16 -8.22 20.79 -13.02
CA SER A 16 -7.80 22.16 -13.30
C SER A 16 -6.57 22.21 -14.20
N HIS A 17 -5.60 21.32 -13.98
CA HIS A 17 -4.42 21.19 -14.83
C HIS A 17 -4.77 20.67 -16.23
N TRP A 18 -5.72 19.72 -16.32
CA TRP A 18 -6.24 19.18 -17.58
C TRP A 18 -6.90 20.27 -18.44
N GLY A 19 -7.75 21.10 -17.85
CA GLY A 19 -8.54 22.11 -18.57
C GLY A 19 -7.75 23.34 -19.04
N ARG A 20 -6.65 23.70 -18.37
CA ARG A 20 -5.88 24.92 -18.68
C ARG A 20 -4.97 24.83 -19.90
N GLY A 21 -4.63 23.63 -20.35
CA GLY A 21 -3.62 23.43 -21.38
C GLY A 21 -4.14 23.29 -22.81
N GLY A 22 -5.44 23.04 -23.00
CA GLY A 22 -5.93 22.51 -24.29
C GLY A 22 -5.31 21.16 -24.68
N TYR A 23 -4.54 20.55 -23.79
CA TYR A 23 -3.88 19.27 -23.97
C TYR A 23 -4.86 18.15 -23.63
N ALA A 24 -4.92 17.13 -24.49
CA ALA A 24 -5.74 15.94 -24.27
C ALA A 24 -5.09 14.92 -23.30
N ARG A 25 -4.01 15.31 -22.59
CA ARG A 25 -3.22 14.42 -21.75
C ARG A 25 -2.35 15.17 -20.74
N LEU A 26 -1.96 14.44 -19.71
CA LEU A 26 -1.19 14.90 -18.56
C LEU A 26 0.18 14.18 -18.60
N GLU A 27 1.28 14.91 -18.74
CA GLU A 27 2.62 14.34 -18.97
C GLU A 27 3.62 14.76 -17.88
N ARG A 28 4.43 13.81 -17.40
CA ARG A 28 5.54 14.07 -16.46
C ARG A 28 6.78 13.25 -16.81
N PRO A 29 8.00 13.82 -16.66
CA PRO A 29 9.23 13.05 -16.72
C PRO A 29 9.21 11.89 -15.72
N TYR A 30 9.81 10.77 -16.09
CA TYR A 30 9.85 9.57 -15.27
C TYR A 30 11.21 8.87 -15.38
N GLY A 31 11.84 8.58 -14.24
CA GLY A 31 13.15 7.91 -14.15
C GLY A 31 14.24 8.60 -15.00
N ASP A 32 15.10 7.79 -15.62
CA ASP A 32 16.25 8.22 -16.43
C ASP A 32 15.85 8.76 -17.83
N GLY A 33 14.93 9.73 -17.88
CA GLY A 33 14.51 10.41 -19.11
C GLY A 33 13.32 9.76 -19.83
N GLY A 34 12.55 8.90 -19.16
CA GLY A 34 11.26 8.43 -19.65
C GLY A 34 10.14 9.44 -19.45
N LEU A 35 8.93 9.06 -19.87
CA LEU A 35 7.73 9.88 -19.75
C LEU A 35 6.55 9.04 -19.26
N LEU A 36 5.90 9.48 -18.19
CA LEU A 36 4.63 8.94 -17.73
C LEU A 36 3.50 9.85 -18.24
N VAL A 37 2.54 9.25 -18.93
CA VAL A 37 1.42 9.96 -19.55
C VAL A 37 0.11 9.44 -18.96
N VAL A 38 -0.70 10.34 -18.41
CA VAL A 38 -2.09 10.06 -18.04
C VAL A 38 -2.98 10.39 -19.24
N GLU A 39 -3.60 9.35 -19.80
CA GLU A 39 -4.31 9.35 -21.10
C GLU A 39 -5.71 9.97 -21.07
N ARG A 40 -6.34 10.00 -19.89
CA ARG A 40 -7.70 10.54 -19.72
C ARG A 40 -7.82 11.32 -18.42
N GLU A 41 -8.82 12.20 -18.35
CA GLU A 41 -9.13 12.92 -17.10
C GLU A 41 -9.34 11.89 -15.98
N PRO A 42 -8.61 12.00 -14.84
CA PRO A 42 -8.80 11.14 -13.69
C PRO A 42 -10.26 11.13 -13.22
N GLU A 43 -10.80 9.96 -12.93
CA GLU A 43 -12.17 9.78 -12.43
C GLU A 43 -12.14 9.44 -10.94
N PHE A 44 -13.27 9.69 -10.25
CA PHE A 44 -13.43 9.27 -8.86
C PHE A 44 -13.53 7.75 -8.72
N VAL A 45 -12.95 7.24 -7.65
CA VAL A 45 -13.10 5.84 -7.21
C VAL A 45 -13.98 5.81 -5.98
N TYR A 46 -14.99 4.94 -6.01
CA TYR A 46 -15.93 4.75 -4.92
C TYR A 46 -15.71 3.38 -4.28
N GLY A 47 -15.87 3.34 -2.96
CA GLY A 47 -15.88 2.10 -2.19
C GLY A 47 -17.21 1.38 -2.33
N ARG A 48 -17.35 0.29 -1.57
CA ARG A 48 -18.48 -0.63 -1.69
C ARG A 48 -19.81 0.02 -1.32
N ASP A 49 -19.79 0.94 -0.36
CA ASP A 49 -20.98 1.61 0.16
C ASP A 49 -21.28 2.92 -0.58
N GLY A 50 -20.57 3.19 -1.68
CA GLY A 50 -20.72 4.39 -2.52
C GLY A 50 -19.98 5.61 -1.99
N GLU A 51 -19.18 5.44 -0.95
CA GLU A 51 -18.31 6.46 -0.38
C GLU A 51 -17.14 6.76 -1.32
N LEU A 52 -16.78 8.04 -1.43
CA LEU A 52 -15.65 8.46 -2.25
C LEU A 52 -14.34 8.14 -1.52
N VAL A 53 -13.47 7.34 -2.15
CA VAL A 53 -12.25 6.82 -1.51
C VAL A 53 -10.96 7.09 -2.28
N GLY A 54 -11.03 7.45 -3.57
CA GLY A 54 -9.83 7.65 -4.36
C GLY A 54 -10.05 8.25 -5.74
N VAL A 55 -8.99 8.15 -6.54
CA VAL A 55 -8.93 8.68 -7.91
C VAL A 55 -8.26 7.64 -8.81
N ASP A 56 -8.74 7.47 -10.03
CA ASP A 56 -8.18 6.57 -11.04
C ASP A 56 -7.24 7.30 -12.03
N ALA A 57 -6.42 6.53 -12.73
CA ALA A 57 -5.59 7.00 -13.81
C ALA A 57 -5.48 5.92 -14.89
N TRP A 58 -5.52 6.34 -16.15
CA TRP A 58 -5.12 5.47 -17.26
C TRP A 58 -3.81 5.98 -17.78
N VAL A 59 -2.78 5.13 -17.78
CA VAL A 59 -1.41 5.55 -18.03
C VAL A 59 -0.71 4.78 -19.13
N GLN A 60 0.19 5.49 -19.79
CA GLN A 60 1.24 4.95 -20.64
C GLN A 60 2.59 5.35 -20.08
N LEU A 61 3.57 4.46 -20.23
CA LEU A 61 4.95 4.73 -19.87
C LEU A 61 5.81 4.67 -21.13
N PHE A 62 6.66 5.67 -21.34
CA PHE A 62 7.63 5.71 -22.43
C PHE A 62 9.05 5.70 -21.87
N GLY A 63 9.95 4.94 -22.51
CA GLY A 63 11.38 5.00 -22.21
C GLY A 63 12.03 6.26 -22.78
N ALA A 64 13.30 6.48 -22.41
CA ALA A 64 14.12 7.56 -22.97
C ALA A 64 14.31 7.46 -24.50
N ASP A 65 14.11 6.28 -25.09
CA ASP A 65 14.11 6.06 -26.53
C ASP A 65 12.77 6.42 -27.20
N GLY A 66 11.80 6.95 -26.45
CA GLY A 66 10.46 7.30 -26.91
C GLY A 66 9.57 6.09 -27.17
N ARG A 67 10.00 4.87 -26.88
CA ARG A 67 9.18 3.67 -27.07
C ARG A 67 8.31 3.40 -25.85
N GLU A 68 7.07 3.00 -26.11
CA GLU A 68 6.14 2.60 -25.06
C GLU A 68 6.65 1.34 -24.34
N ARG A 69 6.73 1.41 -23.02
CA ARG A 69 7.00 0.31 -22.11
C ARG A 69 5.68 -0.33 -21.72
N LYS A 70 5.61 -1.65 -21.87
CA LYS A 70 4.43 -2.42 -21.51
C LYS A 70 4.22 -2.39 -20.00
N ILE A 71 3.09 -1.81 -19.59
CA ILE A 71 2.65 -1.80 -18.21
C ILE A 71 1.16 -2.12 -18.07
N ASP A 72 0.69 -2.26 -16.83
CA ASP A 72 -0.74 -2.15 -16.53
C ASP A 72 -1.19 -0.68 -16.61
N PRO A 73 -2.15 -0.33 -17.48
CA PRO A 73 -2.50 1.06 -17.73
C PRO A 73 -3.49 1.59 -16.71
N HIS A 74 -4.36 0.76 -16.13
CA HIS A 74 -5.37 1.22 -15.19
C HIS A 74 -4.83 1.19 -13.76
N ARG A 75 -4.64 2.38 -13.19
CA ARG A 75 -4.15 2.62 -11.84
C ARG A 75 -5.26 3.23 -11.01
N ARG A 76 -5.40 2.80 -9.77
CA ARG A 76 -6.29 3.42 -8.78
C ARG A 76 -5.49 3.77 -7.56
N ILE A 77 -5.61 5.01 -7.10
CA ILE A 77 -4.96 5.50 -5.90
C ILE A 77 -6.04 5.74 -4.85
N ILE A 78 -6.09 4.89 -3.84
CA ILE A 78 -7.03 4.97 -2.71
C ILE A 78 -6.37 5.74 -1.59
N ASN A 79 -7.13 6.66 -0.98
CA ASN A 79 -6.62 7.64 -0.02
C ASN A 79 -5.42 8.43 -0.60
N PRO A 80 -5.58 9.09 -1.77
CA PRO A 80 -4.46 9.68 -2.49
C PRO A 80 -3.80 10.81 -1.68
N PRO A 81 -2.48 10.99 -1.77
CA PRO A 81 -1.81 12.06 -1.05
C PRO A 81 -2.10 13.41 -1.70
N THR A 82 -2.11 14.47 -0.90
CA THR A 82 -2.35 15.85 -1.34
C THR A 82 -1.10 16.72 -1.27
N SER A 83 -0.01 16.20 -0.71
CA SER A 83 1.26 16.88 -0.56
C SER A 83 2.43 15.99 -0.94
N VAL A 84 3.54 16.63 -1.27
CA VAL A 84 4.83 15.98 -1.50
C VAL A 84 5.83 16.50 -0.48
N TRP A 85 6.66 15.65 0.12
CA TRP A 85 7.80 16.17 0.86
C TRP A 85 8.85 16.70 -0.08
N GLN A 86 9.36 17.86 0.31
CA GLN A 86 10.59 18.43 -0.17
C GLN A 86 11.50 18.71 1.03
N ARG A 87 12.74 19.12 0.77
CA ARG A 87 13.76 19.35 1.80
C ARG A 87 13.33 20.32 2.91
N GLU A 88 12.39 21.22 2.61
CA GLU A 88 11.89 22.27 3.52
C GLU A 88 10.55 21.92 4.19
N GLY A 89 9.95 20.77 3.87
CA GLY A 89 8.63 20.41 4.39
C GLY A 89 7.72 19.76 3.35
N ALA A 90 6.55 19.34 3.81
CA ALA A 90 5.44 18.95 2.94
C ALA A 90 4.91 20.18 2.19
N ILE A 91 4.91 20.13 0.86
CA ILE A 91 4.33 21.15 -0.01
C ILE A 91 3.03 20.60 -0.57
N ALA A 92 1.94 21.35 -0.39
CA ALA A 92 0.63 21.05 -0.95
C ALA A 92 0.69 21.20 -2.48
N ASP A 93 0.94 20.09 -3.16
CA ASP A 93 0.84 19.94 -4.61
C ASP A 93 0.12 18.62 -4.91
N PRO A 94 -1.22 18.61 -4.87
CA PRO A 94 -2.00 17.39 -5.07
C PRO A 94 -1.80 16.77 -6.46
N VAL A 95 -1.42 17.56 -7.46
CA VAL A 95 -1.14 17.05 -8.81
C VAL A 95 0.16 16.27 -8.80
N GLU A 96 1.24 16.86 -8.30
CA GLU A 96 2.53 16.18 -8.20
C GLU A 96 2.47 14.97 -7.27
N ALA A 97 1.77 15.07 -6.14
CA ALA A 97 1.56 13.96 -5.20
C ALA A 97 0.84 12.76 -5.87
N PHE A 98 -0.19 13.06 -6.67
CA PHE A 98 -0.88 12.05 -7.46
C PHE A 98 0.04 11.41 -8.50
N TYR A 99 0.80 12.19 -9.27
CA TYR A 99 1.74 11.64 -10.25
C TYR A 99 2.79 10.75 -9.62
N ARG A 100 3.36 11.15 -8.48
CA ARG A 100 4.32 10.32 -7.74
C ARG A 100 3.68 9.01 -7.29
N SER A 101 2.46 9.06 -6.76
CA SER A 101 1.74 7.83 -6.37
C SER A 101 1.50 6.89 -7.55
N VAL A 102 1.16 7.45 -8.72
CA VAL A 102 0.97 6.67 -9.95
C VAL A 102 2.31 6.11 -10.44
N ALA A 103 3.38 6.91 -10.42
CA ALA A 103 4.72 6.50 -10.80
C ALA A 103 5.24 5.36 -9.90
N ASP A 104 5.14 5.53 -8.58
CA ASP A 104 5.46 4.52 -7.57
C ASP A 104 4.64 3.23 -7.79
N CYS A 105 3.35 3.37 -8.10
CA CYS A 105 2.49 2.23 -8.41
C CYS A 105 2.96 1.48 -9.67
N VAL A 106 3.42 2.20 -10.70
CA VAL A 106 4.01 1.60 -11.91
C VAL A 106 5.35 0.92 -11.60
N GLU A 107 6.21 1.50 -10.74
CA GLU A 107 7.49 0.90 -10.34
C GLU A 107 7.31 -0.40 -9.54
N ARG A 108 6.37 -0.40 -8.59
CA ARG A 108 6.10 -1.55 -7.72
C ARG A 108 5.38 -2.68 -8.45
N ALA A 109 4.50 -2.34 -9.40
CA ALA A 109 3.73 -3.29 -10.19
C ALA A 109 3.75 -2.91 -11.69
N PRO A 110 4.89 -3.11 -12.38
CA PRO A 110 5.02 -2.71 -13.78
C PRO A 110 4.22 -3.64 -14.69
N HIS A 111 4.15 -4.95 -14.39
CA HIS A 111 3.55 -5.99 -15.23
C HIS A 111 4.06 -5.99 -16.70
N PRO A 112 5.34 -6.33 -16.92
CA PRO A 112 6.07 -6.10 -18.18
C PRO A 112 5.56 -6.92 -19.37
N ARG A 113 4.73 -7.94 -19.14
CA ARG A 113 4.10 -8.70 -20.24
C ARG A 113 3.12 -7.83 -21.03
N GLY A 114 2.59 -6.78 -20.41
CA GLY A 114 1.61 -5.87 -20.98
C GLY A 114 0.31 -6.56 -21.41
N TRP A 115 -0.70 -5.76 -21.72
CA TRP A 115 -2.00 -6.24 -22.17
C TRP A 115 -1.99 -6.66 -23.63
N THR A 116 -2.45 -7.88 -23.93
CA THR A 116 -2.95 -8.21 -25.26
C THR A 116 -4.40 -7.72 -25.37
N ARG A 117 -4.74 -7.11 -26.51
CA ARG A 117 -5.95 -6.31 -26.75
C ARG A 117 -7.24 -6.90 -26.15
N ARG A 118 -7.88 -6.11 -25.26
CA ARG A 118 -9.33 -6.00 -24.95
C ARG A 118 -10.03 -6.93 -23.93
N ARG A 119 -9.46 -8.04 -23.42
CA ARG A 119 -10.25 -8.95 -22.54
C ARG A 119 -9.77 -9.15 -21.12
N ASP A 120 -8.55 -8.76 -20.78
CA ASP A 120 -8.00 -9.12 -19.48
C ASP A 120 -7.73 -7.90 -18.57
N ARG A 121 -8.03 -6.66 -19.01
CA ARG A 121 -7.64 -5.37 -18.38
C ARG A 121 -7.68 -5.40 -16.84
N GLY A 122 -6.55 -5.74 -16.27
CA GLY A 122 -6.25 -5.75 -14.87
C GLY A 122 -6.01 -4.34 -14.40
N THR A 123 -6.34 -4.17 -13.13
CA THR A 123 -6.24 -2.92 -12.41
C THR A 123 -5.18 -3.11 -11.34
N VAL A 124 -4.32 -2.12 -11.21
CA VAL A 124 -3.44 -2.03 -10.05
C VAL A 124 -3.98 -0.94 -9.14
N THR A 125 -4.36 -1.34 -7.94
CA THR A 125 -4.83 -0.44 -6.90
C THR A 125 -3.73 -0.26 -5.87
N ALA A 126 -3.23 0.97 -5.71
CA ALA A 126 -2.38 1.36 -4.60
C ALA A 126 -3.25 1.95 -3.49
N VAL A 127 -3.22 1.32 -2.31
CA VAL A 127 -3.96 1.78 -1.13
C VAL A 127 -2.96 2.33 -0.13
N LEU A 128 -3.02 3.64 0.12
CA LEU A 128 -2.23 4.28 1.16
C LEU A 128 -2.93 4.10 2.51
N ALA A 129 -2.17 3.78 3.55
CA ALA A 129 -2.71 3.59 4.89
C ALA A 129 -3.44 4.83 5.41
N GLY A 130 -4.45 4.61 6.25
CA GLY A 130 -5.13 5.70 6.97
C GLY A 130 -4.38 6.12 8.23
N THR A 131 -4.57 7.36 8.66
CA THR A 131 -3.96 7.99 9.87
C THR A 131 -4.44 7.41 11.21
N GLY A 132 -5.05 6.23 11.19
CA GLY A 132 -5.37 5.50 12.42
C GLY A 132 -4.26 4.53 12.81
N ASP A 133 -3.20 4.46 12.01
CA ASP A 133 -2.03 3.63 12.25
C ASP A 133 -1.18 4.18 13.39
N GLY A 134 -0.15 3.43 13.75
CA GLY A 134 0.71 3.77 14.88
C GLY A 134 1.44 2.57 15.43
N PHE A 135 1.98 2.71 16.63
CA PHE A 135 2.61 1.60 17.32
C PHE A 135 2.23 1.58 18.80
N LEU A 136 2.32 0.39 19.37
CA LEU A 136 2.26 0.17 20.80
C LEU A 136 3.65 -0.20 21.29
N ASP A 137 3.99 0.27 22.47
CA ASP A 137 5.17 -0.17 23.19
C ASP A 137 4.80 -0.77 24.55
N SER A 138 5.65 -1.68 25.00
CA SER A 138 5.55 -2.36 26.28
C SER A 138 6.92 -2.41 26.92
N PHE A 139 7.03 -2.02 28.19
CA PHE A 139 8.30 -1.93 28.90
C PHE A 139 8.24 -2.55 30.29
N ASN A 140 9.34 -3.20 30.70
CA ASN A 140 9.49 -3.76 32.04
C ASN A 140 10.95 -3.97 32.41
N ALA A 141 11.25 -4.08 33.71
CA ALA A 141 12.57 -4.53 34.18
C ALA A 141 12.94 -5.97 33.76
N THR A 142 11.97 -6.78 33.30
CA THR A 142 12.19 -8.14 32.78
C THR A 142 11.59 -8.29 31.40
N TYR A 143 12.38 -8.78 30.45
CA TYR A 143 11.96 -8.98 29.07
C TYR A 143 10.66 -9.78 28.93
N ASN A 144 10.52 -10.89 29.66
CA ASN A 144 9.33 -11.74 29.56
C ASN A 144 8.05 -11.01 29.97
N THR A 145 8.13 -10.10 30.94
CA THR A 145 6.97 -9.31 31.38
C THR A 145 6.64 -8.23 30.36
N ALA A 146 7.63 -7.52 29.83
CA ALA A 146 7.44 -6.55 28.74
C ALA A 146 6.83 -7.23 27.49
N ARG A 147 7.39 -8.36 27.07
CA ARG A 147 6.87 -9.16 25.96
C ARG A 147 5.42 -9.63 26.17
N SER A 148 4.99 -9.82 27.41
CA SER A 148 3.62 -10.22 27.75
C SER A 148 2.63 -9.06 27.78
N GLY A 149 3.11 -7.80 27.74
CA GLY A 149 2.29 -6.59 27.75
C GLY A 149 2.19 -5.96 29.14
N SER A 150 3.15 -5.10 29.49
CA SER A 150 3.17 -4.36 30.76
C SER A 150 3.59 -2.92 30.53
N ASN A 151 3.05 -1.99 31.32
CA ASN A 151 3.30 -0.55 31.14
C ASN A 151 3.08 -0.12 29.68
N LEU A 152 1.96 -0.55 29.10
CA LEU A 152 1.65 -0.33 27.70
C LEU A 152 1.41 1.14 27.40
N ASN A 153 1.92 1.60 26.27
CA ASN A 153 1.62 2.90 25.70
C ASN A 153 1.22 2.76 24.22
N ALA A 154 0.36 3.66 23.76
CA ALA A 154 -0.13 3.71 22.40
C ALA A 154 0.23 5.07 21.78
N ASP A 155 0.97 5.04 20.67
CA ASP A 155 1.28 6.24 19.89
C ASP A 155 0.62 6.15 18.52
N THR A 156 -0.28 7.11 18.27
CA THR A 156 -1.12 7.23 17.05
C THR A 156 -0.94 8.60 16.39
N SER A 157 0.04 9.38 16.83
CA SER A 157 0.22 10.78 16.39
C SER A 157 1.60 11.06 15.81
N ASN A 158 2.45 10.03 15.77
CA ASN A 158 3.83 10.15 15.38
C ASN A 158 4.01 9.90 13.89
N PHE A 159 5.07 10.50 13.32
CA PHE A 159 5.43 10.30 11.93
C PHE A 159 6.14 8.96 11.68
N VAL A 160 6.47 8.22 12.75
CA VAL A 160 7.14 6.92 12.68
C VAL A 160 6.44 5.88 13.55
N MET A 161 6.57 4.62 13.14
CA MET A 161 6.14 3.43 13.86
C MET A 161 7.35 2.53 14.12
N ALA A 162 7.44 1.95 15.32
CA ALA A 162 8.54 1.07 15.70
C ALA A 162 8.15 -0.41 15.67
N VAL A 163 9.05 -1.26 15.16
CA VAL A 163 8.95 -2.72 15.28
C VAL A 163 10.26 -3.28 15.82
N GLY A 164 10.17 -4.11 16.87
CA GLY A 164 11.32 -4.77 17.45
C GLY A 164 11.37 -4.62 18.95
N GLN A 165 12.57 -4.47 19.47
CA GLN A 165 12.83 -4.44 20.89
C GLN A 165 14.14 -3.69 21.20
N ASP A 166 14.25 -3.16 22.40
CA ASP A 166 15.45 -2.45 22.87
C ASP A 166 16.02 -3.10 24.14
N VAL A 167 17.30 -2.84 24.43
CA VAL A 167 18.03 -3.37 25.59
C VAL A 167 17.45 -2.97 26.93
N GLY A 168 16.67 -1.89 26.98
CA GLY A 168 15.83 -1.55 28.13
C GLY A 168 14.65 -2.50 28.35
N PHE A 169 14.47 -3.52 27.51
CA PHE A 169 13.28 -4.36 27.43
C PHE A 169 12.00 -3.61 27.08
N SER A 170 12.11 -2.56 26.28
CA SER A 170 10.98 -2.05 25.49
C SER A 170 10.74 -2.99 24.31
N VAL A 171 9.48 -3.29 24.02
CA VAL A 171 9.04 -4.12 22.90
C VAL A 171 8.02 -3.33 22.10
N TYR A 172 8.19 -3.27 20.79
CA TYR A 172 7.40 -2.43 19.88
C TYR A 172 6.62 -3.27 18.88
N GLN A 173 5.35 -2.90 18.66
CA GLN A 173 4.49 -3.47 17.63
C GLN A 173 3.79 -2.35 16.86
N SER A 174 3.88 -2.37 15.54
CA SER A 174 3.19 -1.38 14.69
C SER A 174 1.88 -1.93 14.13
N TYR A 175 0.95 -1.05 13.78
CA TYR A 175 -0.38 -1.41 13.32
C TYR A 175 -0.75 -0.56 12.11
N VAL A 176 -1.11 -1.18 11.00
CA VAL A 176 -1.48 -0.50 9.75
C VAL A 176 -2.80 -1.03 9.23
N GLY A 177 -3.52 -0.19 8.48
CA GLY A 177 -4.82 -0.50 7.91
C GLY A 177 -4.98 0.09 6.51
N PHE A 178 -5.44 -0.74 5.57
CA PHE A 178 -5.62 -0.38 4.17
C PHE A 178 -7.06 -0.58 3.73
N ASP A 179 -7.77 0.51 3.41
CA ASP A 179 -9.14 0.43 2.90
C ASP A 179 -9.15 -0.09 1.44
N THR A 180 -9.53 -1.35 1.29
CA THR A 180 -9.58 -2.06 0.01
C THR A 180 -11.01 -2.21 -0.52
N SER A 181 -11.99 -1.51 0.08
CA SER A 181 -13.42 -1.57 -0.29
C SER A 181 -13.71 -1.18 -1.74
N ALA A 182 -12.79 -0.47 -2.39
CA ALA A 182 -12.89 -0.07 -3.81
C ALA A 182 -12.63 -1.21 -4.81
N ILE A 183 -12.15 -2.37 -4.34
CA ILE A 183 -11.90 -3.52 -5.21
C ILE A 183 -13.21 -4.29 -5.40
N PRO A 184 -13.68 -4.50 -6.64
CA PRO A 184 -14.94 -5.20 -6.86
C PRO A 184 -14.93 -6.64 -6.31
N ASP A 185 -16.05 -7.07 -5.72
CA ASP A 185 -16.21 -8.43 -5.17
C ASP A 185 -15.94 -9.53 -6.20
N ALA A 186 -16.27 -9.26 -7.48
CA ALA A 186 -16.09 -10.19 -8.60
C ALA A 186 -14.62 -10.28 -9.10
N ASP A 187 -13.75 -9.40 -8.63
CA ASP A 187 -12.35 -9.39 -9.05
C ASP A 187 -11.57 -10.50 -8.33
N THR A 188 -10.63 -11.07 -9.08
CA THR A 188 -9.60 -11.98 -8.56
C THR A 188 -8.36 -11.17 -8.28
N VAL A 189 -7.84 -11.26 -7.06
CA VAL A 189 -6.55 -10.67 -6.67
C VAL A 189 -5.44 -11.66 -7.05
N SER A 190 -4.53 -11.23 -7.92
CA SER A 190 -3.44 -12.07 -8.44
C SER A 190 -2.09 -11.74 -7.81
N ALA A 191 -1.93 -10.53 -7.27
CA ALA A 191 -0.75 -10.13 -6.52
C ALA A 191 -1.13 -9.06 -5.49
N ALA A 192 -0.45 -9.07 -4.35
CA ALA A 192 -0.51 -8.00 -3.35
C ALA A 192 0.88 -7.84 -2.74
N VAL A 193 1.33 -6.62 -2.53
CA VAL A 193 2.66 -6.30 -1.96
C VAL A 193 2.49 -5.19 -0.92
N LEU A 194 2.92 -5.48 0.31
CA LEU A 194 3.09 -4.47 1.36
C LEU A 194 4.43 -3.77 1.16
N SER A 195 4.40 -2.44 1.15
CA SER A 195 5.58 -1.59 1.03
C SER A 195 5.60 -0.57 2.16
N LEU A 196 6.69 -0.51 2.92
CA LEU A 196 6.88 0.47 4.01
C LEU A 196 8.15 1.28 3.77
N TRP A 197 8.13 2.56 4.11
CA TRP A 197 9.30 3.41 4.07
C TRP A 197 10.17 3.20 5.30
N LEU A 198 11.41 2.72 5.11
CA LEU A 198 12.37 2.54 6.20
C LEU A 198 12.92 3.92 6.59
N ASP A 199 12.51 4.43 7.75
CA ASP A 199 12.99 5.70 8.30
C ASP A 199 14.37 5.51 8.94
N ASN A 200 14.50 4.49 9.79
CA ASN A 200 15.76 4.16 10.44
C ASN A 200 15.91 2.66 10.70
N ASP A 201 17.16 2.19 10.70
CA ASP A 201 17.52 0.82 11.04
C ASP A 201 18.46 0.82 12.25
N GLU A 202 17.90 0.47 13.41
CA GLU A 202 18.61 0.31 14.67
C GLU A 202 18.73 -1.18 15.03
N SER A 203 18.67 -2.08 14.05
CA SER A 203 18.69 -3.52 14.25
C SER A 203 20.11 -4.09 14.26
N ALA A 204 20.91 -3.72 15.26
CA ALA A 204 22.29 -4.21 15.39
C ALA A 204 22.36 -5.76 15.45
N THR A 205 21.33 -6.38 16.03
CA THR A 205 21.06 -7.81 15.82
C THR A 205 19.87 -7.96 14.88
N ASP A 206 20.10 -8.70 13.79
CA ASP A 206 19.08 -8.93 12.77
C ASP A 206 17.88 -9.74 13.26
N PHE A 207 16.71 -9.43 12.72
CA PHE A 207 15.47 -10.18 12.89
C PHE A 207 14.61 -10.14 11.63
N THR A 208 13.42 -10.71 11.70
CA THR A 208 12.42 -10.63 10.64
C THR A 208 11.24 -9.82 11.13
N VAL A 209 10.88 -8.76 10.42
CA VAL A 209 9.61 -8.06 10.62
C VAL A 209 8.52 -8.92 9.99
N GLU A 210 7.52 -9.26 10.79
CA GLU A 210 6.39 -10.13 10.42
C GLU A 210 5.10 -9.32 10.43
N ALA A 211 4.47 -9.14 9.28
CA ALA A 211 3.15 -8.52 9.15
C ALA A 211 2.07 -9.62 9.22
N ARG A 212 1.26 -9.59 10.27
CA ARG A 212 0.25 -10.60 10.59
C ARG A 212 -1.15 -10.00 10.57
N GLN A 213 -2.13 -10.75 10.08
CA GLN A 213 -3.54 -10.33 10.09
C GLN A 213 -4.01 -10.11 11.52
N PHE A 214 -4.42 -8.89 11.86
CA PHE A 214 -4.97 -8.58 13.17
C PHE A 214 -5.93 -7.40 13.06
N ASN A 215 -7.18 -7.57 13.49
CA ASN A 215 -8.19 -6.53 13.43
C ASN A 215 -8.19 -5.69 14.71
N TRP A 216 -7.45 -4.58 14.70
CA TRP A 216 -7.30 -3.64 15.83
C TRP A 216 -8.32 -2.49 15.79
N SER A 217 -9.24 -2.47 14.82
CA SER A 217 -9.99 -1.26 14.43
C SER A 217 -11.24 -0.91 15.23
N SER A 218 -11.47 -1.53 16.39
CA SER A 218 -12.72 -1.41 17.17
C SER A 218 -12.89 -0.08 17.92
N GLY A 219 -12.47 1.05 17.32
CA GLY A 219 -12.52 2.38 17.92
C GLY A 219 -11.24 3.21 17.78
N GLY A 220 -10.25 2.71 17.05
CA GLY A 220 -8.89 3.28 16.97
C GLY A 220 -7.88 2.38 17.69
N LEU A 221 -6.59 2.61 17.45
CA LEU A 221 -5.53 1.84 18.10
C LEU A 221 -5.44 2.21 19.59
N THR A 222 -5.52 1.20 20.45
CA THR A 222 -5.44 1.35 21.90
C THR A 222 -4.48 0.31 22.51
N THR A 223 -4.13 0.46 23.77
CA THR A 223 -3.30 -0.55 24.46
C THR A 223 -3.99 -1.92 24.60
N ALA A 224 -5.31 -2.00 24.44
CA ALA A 224 -6.04 -3.27 24.43
C ALA A 224 -5.74 -4.12 23.19
N ASP A 225 -5.20 -3.50 22.13
CA ASP A 225 -4.82 -4.16 20.89
C ASP A 225 -3.47 -4.87 20.99
N TRP A 226 -2.75 -4.72 22.12
CA TRP A 226 -1.46 -5.38 22.34
C TRP A 226 -1.57 -6.90 22.27
N ILE A 227 -0.71 -7.51 21.45
CA ILE A 227 -0.62 -8.96 21.31
C ILE A 227 0.60 -9.43 22.10
N ALA A 228 0.38 -10.21 23.17
CA ALA A 228 1.49 -10.84 23.87
C ALA A 228 2.38 -11.63 22.91
N GLY A 229 3.71 -11.53 23.05
CA GLY A 229 4.65 -12.09 22.07
C GLY A 229 4.47 -13.59 21.82
N ALA A 230 4.04 -14.36 22.84
CA ALA A 230 3.76 -15.80 22.70
C ALA A 230 2.51 -16.10 21.86
N SER A 231 1.62 -15.13 21.73
CA SER A 231 0.34 -15.25 21.02
C SER A 231 0.43 -14.81 19.56
N LEU A 232 1.51 -14.13 19.16
CA LEU A 232 1.69 -13.60 17.79
C LEU A 232 1.57 -14.68 16.71
N SER A 233 2.05 -15.90 16.97
CA SER A 233 1.94 -17.02 16.02
C SER A 233 0.50 -17.50 15.78
N GLY A 234 -0.46 -17.09 16.62
CA GLY A 234 -1.88 -17.38 16.42
C GLY A 234 -2.51 -16.60 15.27
N ASN A 235 -1.88 -15.50 14.84
CA ASN A 235 -2.34 -14.68 13.72
C ASN A 235 -1.66 -15.10 12.41
N THR A 236 -2.44 -15.12 11.32
CA THR A 236 -1.96 -15.48 9.98
C THR A 236 -0.86 -14.53 9.51
N LEU A 237 0.30 -15.06 9.12
CA LEU A 237 1.37 -14.29 8.49
C LEU A 237 0.94 -13.90 7.07
N LEU A 238 1.05 -12.62 6.73
CA LEU A 238 0.66 -12.07 5.43
C LEU A 238 1.87 -11.62 4.62
N ALA A 239 2.89 -11.05 5.28
CA ALA A 239 4.11 -10.65 4.62
C ALA A 239 5.28 -10.59 5.62
N SER A 240 6.51 -10.65 5.12
CA SER A 240 7.69 -10.51 5.97
C SER A 240 8.89 -9.88 5.27
N ILE A 241 9.80 -9.29 6.04
CA ILE A 241 11.09 -8.80 5.55
C ILE A 241 12.16 -9.02 6.61
N ALA A 242 13.34 -9.49 6.19
CA ALA A 242 14.50 -9.58 7.07
C ALA A 242 15.15 -8.20 7.22
N THR A 243 15.58 -7.86 8.43
CA THR A 243 16.38 -6.65 8.66
C THR A 243 17.82 -6.82 8.15
N SER A 244 18.29 -8.07 8.09
CA SER A 244 19.57 -8.41 7.48
C SER A 244 19.59 -8.01 6.00
N GLY A 245 20.44 -7.05 5.65
CA GLY A 245 20.54 -6.55 4.28
C GLY A 245 19.30 -5.79 3.80
N ILE A 246 18.49 -5.22 4.70
CA ILE A 246 17.28 -4.43 4.34
C ILE A 246 17.60 -3.18 3.49
N GLY A 247 18.88 -2.81 3.43
CA GLY A 247 19.40 -1.72 2.61
C GLY A 247 19.27 -0.35 3.30
N ALA A 248 19.60 0.72 2.58
CA ALA A 248 19.65 2.06 3.15
C ALA A 248 18.28 2.57 3.64
N SER A 249 18.28 3.31 4.74
CA SER A 249 17.16 4.13 5.18
C SER A 249 16.81 5.23 4.16
N GLY A 250 15.61 5.79 4.27
CA GLY A 250 15.09 6.78 3.33
C GLY A 250 14.60 6.16 2.02
N ALA A 251 14.03 4.96 2.07
CA ALA A 251 13.48 4.28 0.90
C ALA A 251 12.39 3.28 1.27
N TYR A 252 11.45 3.05 0.34
CA TYR A 252 10.48 1.97 0.43
C TYR A 252 11.14 0.59 0.38
N LYS A 253 10.63 -0.31 1.21
CA LYS A 253 11.00 -1.73 1.29
C LYS A 253 9.76 -2.56 0.99
N ASN A 254 9.88 -3.42 -0.02
CA ASN A 254 8.83 -4.37 -0.36
C ASN A 254 8.98 -5.60 0.53
N PHE A 255 7.91 -5.94 1.23
CA PHE A 255 7.86 -7.18 1.99
C PHE A 255 7.64 -8.35 1.04
N THR A 256 8.19 -9.50 1.40
CA THR A 256 7.88 -10.77 0.74
C THR A 256 6.47 -11.18 1.13
N SER A 257 5.56 -11.24 0.16
CA SER A 257 4.17 -11.61 0.38
C SER A 257 3.99 -13.12 0.57
N GLU A 258 3.21 -13.50 1.57
CA GLU A 258 2.70 -14.85 1.74
C GLU A 258 1.46 -15.06 0.85
N ALA A 259 1.20 -16.30 0.45
CA ALA A 259 0.00 -16.63 -0.33
C ALA A 259 -1.31 -16.22 0.38
N ALA A 260 -1.30 -16.22 1.72
CA ALA A 260 -2.43 -15.83 2.54
C ALA A 260 -2.83 -14.35 2.37
N LEU A 261 -1.91 -13.47 1.94
CA LEU A 261 -2.21 -12.06 1.72
C LEU A 261 -3.28 -11.86 0.65
N LEU A 262 -3.27 -12.67 -0.42
CA LEU A 262 -4.25 -12.57 -1.53
C LEU A 262 -5.70 -12.80 -1.07
N THR A 263 -5.88 -13.48 0.06
CA THR A 263 -7.16 -13.82 0.67
C THR A 263 -7.31 -13.25 2.08
N ALA A 264 -6.53 -12.23 2.43
CA ALA A 264 -6.61 -11.55 3.72
C ALA A 264 -8.05 -11.09 4.00
N THR A 265 -8.47 -11.14 5.27
CA THR A 265 -9.79 -10.61 5.63
C THR A 265 -9.80 -9.11 5.33
N GLY A 266 -10.84 -8.65 4.63
CA GLY A 266 -10.98 -7.26 4.20
C GLY A 266 -10.59 -6.99 2.75
N MET A 267 -9.75 -7.83 2.11
CA MET A 267 -9.04 -7.58 0.83
C MET A 267 -9.87 -7.06 -0.36
N LYS A 268 -11.21 -7.21 -0.34
CA LYS A 268 -12.11 -6.66 -1.37
C LYS A 268 -13.34 -5.94 -0.80
N THR A 269 -13.59 -6.08 0.50
CA THR A 269 -14.88 -5.74 1.12
C THR A 269 -14.75 -4.80 2.30
N GLY A 270 -13.55 -4.31 2.58
CA GLY A 270 -13.29 -3.40 3.68
C GLY A 270 -11.80 -3.20 3.87
N THR A 271 -11.38 -3.18 5.13
CA THR A 271 -10.00 -2.84 5.49
C THR A 271 -9.17 -4.07 5.79
N VAL A 272 -7.99 -4.16 5.18
CA VAL A 272 -6.96 -5.12 5.58
C VAL A 272 -6.16 -4.52 6.73
N TYR A 273 -6.32 -5.09 7.91
CA TYR A 273 -5.58 -4.69 9.12
C TYR A 273 -4.43 -5.65 9.41
N MET A 274 -3.26 -5.08 9.72
CA MET A 274 -2.05 -5.82 10.03
C MET A 274 -1.41 -5.33 11.32
N ASN A 275 -0.88 -6.27 12.10
CA ASN A 275 0.09 -6.04 13.16
C ASN A 275 1.48 -6.40 12.63
N LEU A 276 2.47 -5.54 12.88
CA LEU A 276 3.88 -5.78 12.57
C LEU A 276 4.65 -6.00 13.86
N SER A 277 5.36 -7.12 13.92
CA SER A 277 6.14 -7.52 15.09
C SER A 277 7.47 -8.15 14.68
N SER A 278 8.43 -8.18 15.60
CA SER A 278 9.69 -8.88 15.37
C SER A 278 9.53 -10.39 15.61
N SER A 279 10.17 -11.19 14.75
CA SER A 279 10.28 -12.63 14.94
C SER A 279 10.93 -12.99 16.29
N ARG A 280 11.84 -12.15 16.81
CA ARG A 280 12.46 -12.33 18.13
C ARG A 280 11.48 -12.09 19.28
N THR A 281 10.62 -11.07 19.14
CA THR A 281 9.48 -10.89 20.05
C THR A 281 8.56 -12.11 20.02
N ARG A 282 8.28 -12.68 18.84
CA ARG A 282 7.48 -13.90 18.75
C ARG A 282 8.16 -15.11 19.40
N THR A 283 9.46 -15.32 19.17
CA THR A 283 10.19 -16.47 19.74
C THR A 283 10.62 -16.30 21.19
N GLY A 284 10.51 -15.09 21.75
CA GLY A 284 10.92 -14.81 23.13
C GLY A 284 12.44 -14.67 23.29
N THR A 285 13.13 -14.22 22.24
CA THR A 285 14.56 -13.99 22.27
C THR A 285 14.83 -12.55 22.69
N ALA A 286 15.29 -12.35 23.92
CA ALA A 286 15.60 -11.02 24.45
C ALA A 286 16.76 -10.35 23.67
N PRO A 287 16.80 -9.01 23.61
CA PRO A 287 17.95 -8.29 23.09
C PRO A 287 19.23 -8.65 23.83
N SER A 288 20.35 -8.73 23.10
CA SER A 288 21.66 -9.06 23.66
C SER A 288 22.74 -8.11 23.15
N GLY A 289 23.81 -7.91 23.93
CA GLY A 289 24.99 -7.17 23.44
C GLY A 289 24.93 -5.65 23.56
N GLY A 290 23.97 -5.08 24.30
CA GLY A 290 23.95 -3.65 24.64
C GLY A 290 23.50 -2.72 23.50
N ASN A 291 23.06 -3.27 22.37
CA ASN A 291 22.57 -2.51 21.22
C ASN A 291 21.06 -2.73 21.00
N PRO A 292 20.33 -1.73 20.49
CA PRO A 292 18.93 -1.88 20.11
C PRO A 292 18.74 -2.95 19.01
N GLU A 293 17.51 -3.47 18.93
CA GLU A 293 17.08 -4.45 17.93
C GLU A 293 15.70 -4.05 17.39
N TYR A 294 15.60 -2.86 16.79
CA TYR A 294 14.35 -2.36 16.20
C TYR A 294 14.58 -1.59 14.89
N VAL A 295 13.50 -1.43 14.13
CA VAL A 295 13.45 -0.59 12.93
C VAL A 295 12.32 0.42 13.06
N LEU A 296 12.50 1.58 12.44
CA LEU A 296 11.48 2.63 12.35
C LEU A 296 10.94 2.69 10.92
N TRP A 297 9.61 2.66 10.81
CA TRP A 297 8.87 2.79 9.58
C TRP A 297 8.12 4.12 9.58
N ALA A 298 8.00 4.79 8.45
CA ALA A 298 7.13 5.95 8.37
C ALA A 298 5.65 5.55 8.61
N ALA A 299 4.92 6.37 9.37
CA ALA A 299 3.47 6.25 9.59
C ALA A 299 2.68 6.92 8.44
N ALA A 300 1.37 6.74 8.38
CA ALA A 300 0.51 7.38 7.38
C ALA A 300 0.44 8.92 7.51
N ASP A 301 0.81 9.45 8.68
CA ASP A 301 0.96 10.89 8.89
C ASP A 301 2.26 11.44 8.29
N ALA A 302 3.24 10.57 7.99
CA ALA A 302 4.43 10.97 7.24
C ALA A 302 4.05 11.13 5.78
N SER A 303 3.85 12.39 5.36
CA SER A 303 3.44 12.61 3.97
C SER A 303 4.46 12.01 2.99
N SER A 304 4.05 11.58 1.81
CA SER A 304 4.89 10.94 0.76
C SER A 304 5.68 9.67 1.11
N ALA A 305 5.62 9.21 2.36
CA ALA A 305 6.28 8.00 2.86
C ALA A 305 5.27 7.00 3.45
N GLU A 306 3.98 7.21 3.15
CA GLU A 306 2.88 6.47 3.76
C GLU A 306 3.00 4.96 3.46
N PRO A 307 2.73 4.09 4.47
CA PRO A 307 2.57 2.66 4.23
C PRO A 307 1.63 2.42 3.04
N THR A 308 2.01 1.53 2.13
CA THR A 308 1.23 1.27 0.91
C THR A 308 1.00 -0.22 0.71
N LEU A 309 -0.23 -0.60 0.37
CA LEU A 309 -0.58 -1.92 -0.13
C LEU A 309 -0.89 -1.84 -1.63
N THR A 310 -0.06 -2.46 -2.47
CA THR A 310 -0.25 -2.47 -3.93
C THR A 310 -0.88 -3.79 -4.34
N ILE A 311 -2.03 -3.75 -5.00
CA ILE A 311 -2.87 -4.91 -5.32
C ILE A 311 -3.12 -4.96 -6.83
N THR A 312 -2.75 -6.07 -7.46
CA THR A 312 -3.14 -6.38 -8.84
C THR A 312 -4.38 -7.26 -8.83
N HIS A 313 -5.43 -6.79 -9.49
CA HIS A 313 -6.70 -7.51 -9.57
C HIS A 313 -7.37 -7.34 -10.92
N ALA A 314 -8.23 -8.29 -11.28
CA ALA A 314 -9.02 -8.22 -12.51
C ALA A 314 -10.37 -8.90 -12.32
N GLY A 315 -11.41 -8.35 -12.94
CA GLY A 315 -12.68 -9.03 -13.07
C GLY A 315 -12.52 -10.36 -13.79
N ALA A 316 -13.38 -11.33 -13.48
CA ALA A 316 -13.46 -12.55 -14.27
C ALA A 316 -13.62 -12.16 -15.75
N ALA A 317 -12.77 -12.70 -16.63
CA ALA A 317 -12.93 -12.51 -18.06
C ALA A 317 -14.35 -12.94 -18.42
N LEU A 318 -15.20 -11.99 -18.83
CA LEU A 318 -16.50 -12.32 -19.38
C LEU A 318 -16.23 -13.32 -20.49
N ALA A 319 -16.83 -14.52 -20.38
CA ALA A 319 -16.79 -15.49 -21.46
C ALA A 319 -17.07 -14.73 -22.76
N PRO A 320 -16.27 -14.94 -23.84
CA PRO A 320 -16.57 -14.32 -25.12
C PRO A 320 -18.06 -14.52 -25.35
N PRO A 321 -18.85 -13.48 -25.70
CA PRO A 321 -20.22 -13.74 -26.11
C PRO A 321 -20.11 -14.82 -27.16
N MET A 322 -20.67 -16.00 -26.85
CA MET A 322 -20.81 -17.05 -27.85
C MET A 322 -21.59 -16.35 -28.95
N PHE A 323 -20.91 -15.98 -30.03
CA PHE A 323 -21.56 -15.68 -31.28
C PHE A 323 -22.24 -17.00 -31.64
N THR A 324 -23.46 -17.18 -31.16
CA THR A 324 -24.40 -18.10 -31.78
C THR A 324 -24.41 -17.66 -33.23
N SER A 325 -23.88 -18.53 -34.09
CA SER A 325 -23.71 -18.31 -35.51
C SER A 325 -24.93 -17.56 -36.06
N ARG A 326 -24.67 -16.45 -36.77
CA ARG A 326 -25.69 -15.83 -37.63
C ARG A 326 -26.40 -16.95 -38.41
N PRO A 327 -27.74 -16.97 -38.48
CA PRO A 327 -28.41 -17.89 -39.39
C PRO A 327 -27.88 -17.64 -40.82
N PRO A 328 -27.72 -18.70 -41.63
CA PRO A 328 -27.12 -18.58 -42.95
C PRO A 328 -27.92 -17.59 -43.81
N ARG A 329 -27.22 -16.65 -44.44
CA ARG A 329 -27.81 -15.78 -45.47
C ARG A 329 -28.25 -16.65 -46.64
N VAL A 330 -29.56 -16.82 -46.81
CA VAL A 330 -30.14 -17.37 -48.03
C VAL A 330 -29.96 -16.33 -49.13
N TRP A 331 -29.06 -16.60 -50.07
CA TRP A 331 -29.00 -15.83 -51.31
C TRP A 331 -30.21 -16.23 -52.16
N LYS A 332 -31.17 -15.32 -52.35
CA LYS A 332 -32.15 -15.46 -53.43
C LYS A 332 -31.42 -15.16 -54.73
N VAL A 333 -31.22 -16.20 -55.53
CA VAL A 333 -30.96 -16.08 -56.96
C VAL A 333 -32.28 -15.65 -57.60
N TYR A 334 -32.25 -14.52 -58.32
CA TYR A 334 -33.29 -14.15 -59.29
C TYR A 334 -32.77 -14.51 -60.68
#